data_AF-A0A9N9AJE6-F1
#
_entry.id   AF-A0A9N9AJE6-F1
#
_cell.length_a   1.000
_cell.length_b   1.000
_cell.length_c   1.000
_cell.angle_alpha   90.00
_cell.angle_beta   90.00
_cell.angle_gamma   90.00
#
_symmetry.space_group_name_H-M   'P 1'
#
loop_
_entity.id
_entity.type
_entity.pdbx_description
1 polymer ?
#
loop_
_entity_poly.entity_id
_entity_poly.type
_entity_poly.pdbx_seq_one_letter_code
_entity_poly.pdbx_strand_id
1 'polypeptide(L)'
;MHKEVSNIVRLALHLLGMHSVIFDPNDDAAHTIRKQGLAIGRLYFANPSAGEIFYLQLLLTVVRGSQSFNYLKMVNNIAHPTFKDACLALGLLEDDKEWIQCLEKAAGMCSDFQLRLLFAVILIHCTPTQPQDL
;
A
#
# COMPACT_ATOMS: atom_id res chain seq x y z
N MET A 1 -1.28 30.28 5.14
CA MET A 1 -0.74 30.05 3.77
C MET A 1 -0.30 28.59 3.68
N HIS A 2 -1.22 27.68 3.34
CA HIS A 2 -0.88 26.28 3.12
C HIS A 2 -0.21 26.15 1.75
N LYS A 3 1.09 25.83 1.74
CA LYS A 3 1.77 25.38 0.53
C LYS A 3 1.25 23.99 0.20
N GLU A 4 0.52 23.89 -0.89
CA GLU A 4 0.17 22.63 -1.53
C GLU A 4 1.48 22.02 -2.07
N VAL A 5 2.11 21.15 -1.26
CA VAL A 5 3.25 20.36 -1.73
C VAL A 5 2.67 19.27 -2.61
N SER A 6 2.73 19.48 -3.92
CA SER A 6 2.39 18.46 -4.91
C SER A 6 3.38 17.29 -4.77
N ASN A 7 2.98 16.27 -4.00
CA ASN A 7 3.76 15.05 -3.74
C ASN A 7 3.71 14.09 -4.95
N ILE A 8 4.04 14.57 -6.16
CA ILE A 8 4.14 13.72 -7.34
C ILE A 8 5.50 13.00 -7.29
N VAL A 9 5.50 11.74 -6.86
CA VAL A 9 6.67 10.86 -6.96
C VAL A 9 6.64 10.16 -8.32
N ARG A 10 7.70 10.31 -9.12
CA ARG A 10 7.86 9.60 -10.41
C ARG A 10 8.18 8.13 -10.16
N LEU A 11 7.33 7.23 -10.66
CA LEU A 11 7.57 5.79 -10.65
C LEU A 11 8.24 5.32 -11.94
N ALA A 12 9.22 4.44 -11.80
CA ALA A 12 9.83 3.69 -12.89
C ALA A 12 9.36 2.22 -12.81
N LEU A 13 8.08 1.98 -13.09
CA LEU A 13 7.57 0.62 -13.28
C LEU A 13 7.46 0.31 -14.77
N HIS A 14 8.20 -0.69 -15.23
CA HIS A 14 8.07 -1.25 -16.57
C HIS A 14 7.45 -2.65 -16.45
N LEU A 15 6.13 -2.74 -16.62
CA LEU A 15 5.43 -4.03 -16.71
C LEU A 15 5.51 -4.54 -18.16
N LEU A 16 6.21 -5.65 -18.36
CA LEU A 16 6.45 -6.24 -19.68
C LEU A 16 5.15 -6.88 -20.21
N GLY A 17 4.68 -6.44 -21.38
CA GLY A 17 3.51 -7.02 -22.06
C GLY A 17 2.22 -6.19 -22.08
N MET A 18 2.22 -4.96 -21.53
CA MET A 18 1.03 -4.09 -21.48
C MET A 18 1.07 -2.86 -22.42
N HIS A 19 1.93 -2.88 -23.45
CA HIS A 19 1.91 -1.86 -24.51
C HIS A 19 1.46 -2.51 -25.82
N SER A 20 0.19 -2.36 -26.16
CA SER A 20 -0.25 -2.51 -27.55
C SER A 20 -0.28 -1.12 -28.18
N VAL A 21 0.73 -0.82 -29.01
CA VAL A 21 0.60 0.18 -30.05
C VAL A 21 1.01 -0.51 -31.34
N ILE A 22 0.02 -0.95 -32.11
CA ILE A 22 0.21 -1.45 -33.47
C ILE A 22 0.43 -0.21 -34.34
N PHE A 23 1.59 -0.10 -34.98
CA PHE A 23 1.86 0.94 -35.98
C PHE A 23 1.40 0.44 -37.34
N ASP A 24 0.50 1.18 -37.97
CA ASP A 24 0.14 0.96 -39.38
C ASP A 24 1.13 1.75 -40.26
N PRO A 25 1.70 1.18 -41.33
CA PRO A 25 2.75 1.83 -42.13
C PRO A 25 2.29 3.07 -42.93
N ASN A 26 1.00 3.44 -42.85
CA ASN A 26 0.37 4.48 -43.66
C ASN A 26 0.03 5.76 -42.86
N ASP A 27 0.45 5.87 -41.60
CA ASP A 27 0.17 7.05 -40.78
C ASP A 27 1.10 8.23 -41.11
N ASP A 28 0.53 9.35 -41.56
CA ASP A 28 1.23 10.60 -41.85
C ASP A 28 1.83 11.24 -40.59
N ALA A 29 3.13 11.52 -40.64
CA ALA A 29 3.95 12.03 -39.52
C ALA A 29 3.53 13.41 -38.97
N ALA A 30 2.60 14.11 -39.62
CA ALA A 30 2.17 15.46 -39.22
C ALA A 30 0.99 15.47 -38.22
N HIS A 31 0.33 14.33 -37.98
CA HIS A 31 -0.81 14.26 -37.04
C HIS A 31 -0.68 13.16 -35.99
N THR A 32 0.55 12.86 -35.54
CA THR A 32 0.74 11.95 -34.40
C THR A 32 0.39 12.66 -33.09
N ILE A 33 -0.90 12.64 -32.73
CA ILE A 33 -1.39 12.93 -31.38
C ILE A 33 -0.57 12.08 -30.40
N ARG A 34 0.19 12.75 -29.52
CA ARG A 34 1.00 12.21 -28.40
C ARG A 34 1.34 10.72 -28.53
N LYS A 35 2.48 10.42 -29.16
CA LYS A 35 3.15 9.12 -28.96
C LYS A 35 3.20 8.85 -27.45
N GLN A 36 2.44 7.85 -26.98
CA GLN A 36 2.40 7.44 -25.58
C GLN A 36 3.74 6.82 -25.21
N GLY A 37 4.71 7.68 -24.89
CA GLY A 37 5.93 7.29 -24.20
C GLY A 37 5.59 6.99 -22.75
N LEU A 38 5.93 5.77 -22.32
CA LEU A 38 6.10 5.29 -20.96
C LEU A 38 5.08 5.84 -19.96
N ALA A 39 3.97 5.13 -19.73
CA ALA A 39 2.91 5.54 -18.81
C ALA A 39 3.45 5.90 -17.41
N ILE A 40 3.63 7.21 -17.16
CA ILE A 40 3.94 7.79 -15.85
C ILE A 40 2.63 7.79 -15.06
N GLY A 41 2.38 6.73 -14.30
CA GLY A 41 1.27 6.70 -13.35
C GLY A 41 1.47 7.76 -12.27
N ARG A 42 0.52 8.70 -12.14
CA ARG A 42 0.45 9.59 -10.98
C ARG A 42 -0.04 8.77 -9.79
N LEU A 43 0.77 8.64 -8.76
CA LEU A 43 0.33 8.03 -7.50
C LEU A 43 -0.40 9.12 -6.69
N TYR A 44 -1.72 9.02 -6.58
CA TYR A 44 -2.46 9.85 -5.63
C TYR A 44 -2.28 9.27 -4.25
N PHE A 45 -2.02 10.10 -3.23
CA PHE A 45 -1.96 9.65 -1.85
C PHE A 45 -3.26 8.93 -1.48
N ALA A 46 -3.22 7.60 -1.30
CA ALA A 46 -4.35 6.84 -0.80
C ALA A 46 -4.47 7.01 0.70
N ASN A 47 -5.71 7.10 1.18
CA ASN A 47 -5.99 6.99 2.62
C ASN A 47 -5.75 5.53 3.06
N PRO A 48 -5.25 5.25 4.27
CA PRO A 48 -5.22 3.90 4.85
C PRO A 48 -6.54 3.12 4.71
N SER A 49 -7.69 3.80 4.71
CA SER A 49 -9.01 3.21 4.43
C SER A 49 -9.14 2.56 3.03
N ALA A 50 -8.24 2.85 2.09
CA ALA A 50 -8.21 2.25 0.76
C ALA A 50 -7.63 0.81 0.74
N GLY A 51 -7.22 0.28 1.90
CA GLY A 51 -6.80 -1.10 2.07
C GLY A 51 -5.59 -1.47 1.20
N GLU A 52 -5.70 -2.55 0.41
CA GLU A 52 -4.61 -3.07 -0.43
C GLU A 52 -4.04 -2.05 -1.42
N ILE A 53 -4.83 -1.07 -1.87
CA ILE A 53 -4.34 -0.01 -2.77
C ILE A 53 -3.36 0.90 -2.03
N PHE A 54 -3.63 1.24 -0.76
CA PHE A 54 -2.72 2.03 0.06
C PHE A 54 -1.39 1.31 0.26
N TYR A 55 -1.42 0.02 0.58
CA TYR A 55 -0.20 -0.77 0.78
C TYR A 55 0.60 -0.96 -0.52
N LEU A 56 -0.07 -1.17 -1.66
CA LEU A 56 0.58 -1.20 -2.97
C LEU A 56 1.29 0.14 -3.26
N GLN A 57 0.62 1.26 -3.02
CA GLN A 57 1.22 2.58 -3.20
C GLN A 57 2.43 2.78 -2.29
N LEU A 58 2.32 2.37 -1.02
CA LEU A 58 3.41 2.44 -0.06
C LEU A 58 4.62 1.61 -0.53
N LEU A 59 4.40 0.37 -1.00
CA LEU A 59 5.46 -0.47 -1.56
C LEU A 59 6.12 0.16 -2.78
N LEU A 60 5.34 0.77 -3.67
CA LEU A 60 5.85 1.44 -4.86
C LEU A 60 6.77 2.63 -4.52
N THR A 61 6.61 3.26 -3.36
CA THR A 61 7.53 4.34 -2.91
C THR A 61 8.87 3.81 -2.43
N VAL A 62 8.93 2.57 -1.94
CA VAL A 62 10.13 1.95 -1.33
C VAL A 62 10.86 1.06 -2.32
N VAL A 63 10.13 0.20 -3.05
CA VAL A 63 10.67 -0.80 -3.97
C VAL A 63 10.83 -0.19 -5.36
N ARG A 64 12.08 0.08 -5.74
CA ARG A 64 12.40 0.62 -7.07
C ARG A 64 12.58 -0.49 -8.11
N GLY A 65 12.08 -0.27 -9.31
CA GLY A 65 12.36 -1.14 -10.47
C GLY A 65 11.69 -2.51 -10.43
N SER A 66 10.63 -2.70 -9.63
CA SER A 66 9.88 -3.94 -9.64
C SER A 66 9.29 -4.19 -11.04
N GLN A 67 9.48 -5.40 -11.57
CA GLN A 67 8.96 -5.77 -12.88
C GLN A 67 7.62 -6.52 -12.81
N SER A 68 7.13 -6.83 -11.61
CA SER A 68 5.84 -7.50 -11.39
C SER A 68 5.25 -7.19 -10.01
N PHE A 69 3.94 -7.37 -9.87
CA PHE A 69 3.26 -7.30 -8.56
C PHE A 69 3.75 -8.38 -7.59
N ASN A 70 4.12 -9.56 -8.09
CA ASN A 70 4.68 -10.62 -7.25
C ASN A 70 6.04 -10.21 -6.68
N TYR A 71 6.85 -9.49 -7.46
CA TYR A 71 8.11 -8.94 -6.97
C TYR A 71 7.89 -7.87 -5.89
N LEU A 72 6.84 -7.04 -6.00
CA LEU A 72 6.49 -6.08 -4.95
C LEU A 72 6.12 -6.75 -3.62
N LYS A 73 5.57 -7.96 -3.68
CA LYS A 73 5.25 -8.77 -2.49
C LYS A 73 6.41 -9.63 -2.00
N MET A 74 7.59 -9.55 -2.62
CA MET A 74 8.78 -10.27 -2.17
C MET A 74 9.62 -9.41 -1.24
N VAL A 75 9.79 -9.88 0.00
CA VAL A 75 10.65 -9.23 1.01
C VAL A 75 11.65 -10.28 1.49
N ASN A 76 12.95 -9.98 1.39
CA ASN A 76 14.02 -10.91 1.76
C ASN A 76 13.89 -12.31 1.11
N ASN A 77 13.48 -12.37 -0.17
CA ASN A 77 13.20 -13.60 -0.93
C ASN A 77 12.01 -14.44 -0.42
N ILE A 78 11.20 -13.90 0.49
CA ILE A 78 9.96 -14.51 0.96
C ILE A 78 8.79 -13.84 0.25
N ALA A 79 7.91 -14.65 -0.35
CA ALA A 79 6.71 -14.14 -1.00
C ALA A 79 5.57 -13.99 0.02
N HIS A 80 5.00 -12.79 0.08
CA HIS A 80 3.87 -12.49 0.95
C HIS A 80 2.54 -12.56 0.20
N PRO A 81 1.44 -13.00 0.86
CA PRO A 81 0.16 -13.17 0.19
C PRO A 81 -0.46 -11.81 -0.20
N THR A 82 -0.41 -10.82 0.69
CA THR A 82 -0.95 -9.47 0.47
C THR A 82 0.15 -8.39 0.35
N PHE A 83 -0.20 -7.22 -0.18
CA PHE A 83 0.73 -6.08 -0.19
C PHE A 83 0.95 -5.54 1.23
N LYS A 84 -0.08 -5.63 2.07
CA LYS A 84 0.02 -5.30 3.50
C LYS A 84 1.08 -6.13 4.23
N ASP A 85 1.08 -7.45 4.02
CA ASP A 85 2.04 -8.35 4.66
C ASP A 85 3.47 -8.05 4.21
N ALA A 86 3.66 -7.67 2.95
CA ALA A 86 4.96 -7.20 2.47
C ALA A 86 5.37 -5.87 3.12
N CYS A 87 4.44 -4.93 3.32
CA CYS A 87 4.71 -3.69 4.07
C CYS A 87 5.08 -3.98 5.53
N LEU A 88 4.37 -4.89 6.21
CA LEU A 88 4.68 -5.34 7.57
C LEU A 88 6.08 -5.96 7.64
N ALA A 89 6.42 -6.85 6.71
CA ALA A 89 7.72 -7.51 6.64
C ALA A 89 8.88 -6.54 6.34
N LEU A 90 8.61 -5.44 5.61
CA LEU A 90 9.56 -4.34 5.40
C LEU A 90 9.65 -3.38 6.59
N GLY A 91 8.81 -3.54 7.62
CA GLY A 91 8.75 -2.62 8.78
C GLY A 91 8.15 -1.27 8.44
N LEU A 92 7.30 -1.18 7.41
CA LEU A 92 6.62 0.06 7.00
C LEU A 92 5.32 0.31 7.78
N LEU A 93 4.86 -0.68 8.53
CA LEU A 93 3.63 -0.65 9.33
C LEU A 93 3.96 -1.08 10.76
N GLU A 94 3.29 -0.45 11.74
CA GLU A 94 3.32 -0.90 13.13
C GLU A 94 2.44 -2.16 13.28
N ASP A 95 2.92 -3.10 14.09
CA ASP A 95 2.26 -4.37 14.38
C ASP A 95 1.33 -4.22 15.60
N ASP A 96 0.19 -4.90 15.61
CA ASP A 96 -0.83 -4.79 16.66
C ASP A 96 -0.52 -5.61 17.92
N LYS A 97 0.67 -6.19 18.00
CA LYS A 97 1.14 -7.00 19.14
C LYS A 97 0.95 -6.32 20.50
N GLU A 98 1.18 -5.01 20.58
CA GLU A 98 1.02 -4.27 21.84
C GLU A 98 -0.43 -4.28 22.32
N TRP A 99 -1.38 -4.16 21.39
CA TRP A 99 -2.81 -4.19 21.67
C TRP A 99 -3.28 -5.59 22.07
N ILE A 100 -2.80 -6.62 21.38
CA ILE A 100 -3.08 -8.03 21.72
C ILE A 100 -2.61 -8.32 23.15
N GLN A 101 -1.36 -8.00 23.47
CA GLN A 101 -0.82 -8.21 24.81
C GLN A 101 -1.55 -7.40 25.88
N CYS A 102 -2.02 -6.20 25.54
CA CYS A 102 -2.82 -5.37 26.44
C CYS A 102 -4.17 -6.03 26.75
N LEU A 103 -4.87 -6.51 25.72
CA LEU A 103 -6.16 -7.20 25.85
C LEU A 103 -6.03 -8.52 26.61
N GLU A 104 -4.99 -9.33 26.34
CA GLU A 104 -4.72 -10.56 27.08
C GLU A 104 -4.49 -10.31 28.58
N LYS A 105 -3.71 -9.29 28.92
CA LYS A 105 -3.49 -8.90 30.32
C LYS A 105 -4.78 -8.40 30.98
N ALA A 106 -5.55 -7.57 30.27
CA ALA A 106 -6.82 -7.07 30.77
C ALA A 106 -7.84 -8.19 30.97
N ALA A 107 -7.87 -9.21 30.11
CA ALA A 107 -8.76 -10.37 30.27
C ALA A 107 -8.50 -11.15 31.58
N GLY A 108 -7.26 -11.14 32.08
CA GLY A 108 -6.92 -11.75 33.37
C GLY A 108 -7.21 -10.88 34.60
N MET A 109 -7.51 -9.60 34.44
CA MET A 109 -7.58 -8.62 35.54
C MET A 109 -8.88 -7.81 35.60
N CYS A 110 -9.61 -7.72 34.49
CA CYS A 110 -10.75 -6.84 34.31
C CYS A 110 -12.04 -7.62 34.07
N SER A 111 -13.18 -6.96 34.30
CA SER A 111 -14.49 -7.50 33.94
C SER A 111 -14.77 -7.41 32.44
N ASP A 112 -15.69 -8.23 31.92
CA ASP A 112 -16.11 -8.22 30.51
C ASP A 112 -16.51 -6.83 29.99
N PHE A 113 -17.12 -6.01 30.85
CA PHE A 113 -17.48 -4.64 30.48
C PHE A 113 -16.24 -3.77 30.24
N GLN A 114 -15.26 -3.85 31.13
CA GLN A 114 -14.01 -3.11 31.02
C GLN A 114 -13.19 -3.58 29.82
N LEU A 115 -13.21 -4.89 29.53
CA LEU A 115 -12.53 -5.44 28.35
C LEU A 115 -13.15 -4.93 27.04
N ARG A 116 -14.48 -4.92 26.93
CA ARG A 116 -15.18 -4.34 25.77
C ARG A 116 -14.91 -2.85 25.60
N LEU A 117 -14.84 -2.10 26.71
CA LEU A 117 -14.51 -0.68 26.67
C LEU A 117 -13.07 -0.46 26.18
N LEU A 118 -12.12 -1.25 26.68
CA LEU A 118 -10.72 -1.20 26.25
C LEU A 118 -10.60 -1.50 24.75
N PHE A 119 -11.28 -2.53 24.26
CA PHE A 119 -11.34 -2.85 22.83
C PHE A 119 -11.86 -1.68 21.99
N ALA A 120 -12.98 -1.06 22.40
CA ALA A 120 -13.50 0.12 21.72
C ALA A 120 -12.53 1.31 21.72
N VAL A 121 -11.82 1.54 22.83
CA VAL A 121 -10.79 2.60 22.93
C VAL A 121 -9.65 2.34 21.95
N ILE A 122 -9.17 1.09 21.86
CA ILE A 122 -8.12 0.70 20.90
C ILE A 122 -8.59 0.96 19.46
N LEU A 123 -9.81 0.53 19.10
CA LEU A 123 -10.35 0.75 17.76
C LEU A 123 -10.47 2.24 17.39
N ILE A 124 -10.87 3.08 18.35
CA ILE A 124 -11.12 4.52 18.10
C ILE A 124 -9.81 5.32 18.07
N HIS A 125 -8.88 5.03 18.97
CA HIS A 125 -7.73 5.90 19.22
C HIS A 125 -6.40 5.37 18.68
N CYS A 126 -6.26 4.05 18.50
CA CYS A 126 -4.99 3.43 18.19
C CYS A 126 -4.85 2.96 16.74
N THR A 127 -5.92 3.06 15.93
CA THR A 127 -5.96 2.67 14.51
C THR A 127 -5.25 1.34 14.24
N PRO A 128 -5.67 0.25 14.90
CA PRO A 128 -5.01 -1.04 14.76
C PRO A 128 -5.02 -1.48 13.30
N THR A 129 -3.92 -2.09 12.89
CA THR A 129 -3.68 -2.53 11.52
C THR A 129 -4.63 -3.66 11.13
N GLN A 130 -4.97 -4.57 12.06
CA GLN A 130 -5.82 -5.76 11.96
C GLN A 130 -6.77 -5.85 13.17
N PRO A 131 -7.85 -5.05 13.21
CA PRO A 131 -8.79 -5.07 14.33
C PRO A 131 -9.53 -6.41 14.51
N GLN A 132 -9.54 -7.26 13.49
CA GLN A 132 -10.18 -8.57 13.52
C GLN A 132 -9.35 -9.65 14.24
N ASP A 133 -8.05 -9.39 14.43
CA ASP A 133 -7.11 -10.32 15.06
C ASP A 133 -6.85 -9.94 16.53
N LEU A 134 -7.60 -8.95 17.05
CA LEU A 134 -7.61 -8.47 18.45
C LEU A 134 -8.63 -9.19 19.32
#